data_AF-A0A6H0Y2G0-F1
#
_entry.id   AF-A0A6H0Y2G0-F1
#
_cell.length_a   1.000
_cell.length_b   1.000
_cell.length_c   1.000
_cell.angle_alpha   90.00
_cell.angle_beta   90.00
_cell.angle_gamma   90.00
#
_symmetry.space_group_name_H-M   'P 1'
#
loop_
_entity.id
_entity.type
_entity.pdbx_description
1 polymer ?
#
loop_
_entity_poly.entity_id
_entity_poly.type
_entity_poly.pdbx_seq_one_letter_code
_entity_poly.pdbx_strand_id
1 'polypeptide(L)'
;MSSATTLTNTSINIPQLLAVALVGFLAIRWFLRPTPPTSAAGAGSSRSSQLDVSKIDQVSAMFPQLDRRAIAWDLQRNGHNVSATTERVLAGRGLDQPPPSFQPNLPAAPSAASSPSTTSGNRPTSKTSQGQDLISRYGLQNRVNGKGKEAEPSEEKKRSAWSADKTARAEGLKSRREEMILTARRKMLEKERDTAQ
;
A
#
# COMPACT_ATOMS: atom_id res chain seq x y z
N MET A 1 -15.19 34.72 -61.30
CA MET A 1 -15.65 33.51 -60.60
C MET A 1 -15.59 33.82 -59.10
N SER A 2 -16.65 34.42 -58.58
CA SER A 2 -16.69 34.92 -57.19
C SER A 2 -17.19 33.81 -56.28
N SER A 3 -16.33 33.37 -55.35
CA SER A 3 -16.69 32.44 -54.29
C SER A 3 -17.69 33.10 -53.34
N ALA A 4 -18.94 32.67 -53.41
CA ALA A 4 -19.95 33.01 -52.42
C ALA A 4 -19.65 32.22 -51.15
N THR A 5 -19.00 32.85 -50.17
CA THR A 5 -18.88 32.35 -48.81
C THR A 5 -20.29 32.33 -48.21
N THR A 6 -20.90 31.14 -48.19
CA THR A 6 -22.18 30.89 -47.53
C THR A 6 -21.99 31.10 -46.04
N LEU A 7 -22.36 32.28 -45.56
CA LEU A 7 -22.52 32.56 -44.13
C LEU A 7 -23.69 31.71 -43.65
N THR A 8 -23.38 30.55 -43.07
CA THR A 8 -24.37 29.72 -42.38
C THR A 8 -24.89 30.52 -41.19
N ASN A 9 -26.09 31.07 -41.32
CA ASN A 9 -26.90 31.50 -40.19
C ASN A 9 -27.26 30.26 -39.37
N THR A 10 -26.33 29.82 -38.52
CA THR A 10 -26.56 28.79 -37.51
C THR A 10 -27.42 29.44 -36.45
N SER A 11 -28.72 29.15 -36.44
CA SER A 11 -29.58 29.40 -35.29
C SER A 11 -28.96 28.67 -34.10
N ILE A 12 -28.27 29.44 -33.26
CA ILE A 12 -27.62 28.93 -32.06
C ILE A 12 -28.72 28.55 -31.09
N ASN A 13 -29.11 27.28 -31.16
CA ASN A 13 -30.08 26.71 -30.26
C ASN A 13 -29.43 26.62 -28.88
N ILE A 14 -29.99 27.33 -27.91
CA ILE A 14 -29.62 27.28 -26.49
C ILE A 14 -29.39 25.83 -25.99
N PRO A 15 -30.23 24.82 -26.33
CA PRO A 15 -29.97 23.44 -25.93
C PRO A 15 -28.70 22.84 -26.56
N GLN A 16 -28.33 23.22 -27.77
CA GLN A 16 -27.09 22.76 -28.42
C GLN A 16 -25.85 23.38 -27.77
N LEU A 17 -25.91 24.66 -27.37
CA LEU A 17 -24.84 25.27 -26.57
C LEU A 17 -24.65 24.58 -25.23
N LEU A 18 -25.74 24.21 -24.54
CA LEU A 18 -25.65 23.45 -23.29
C LEU A 18 -25.02 22.07 -23.49
N ALA A 19 -25.39 21.36 -24.55
CA ALA A 19 -24.82 20.06 -24.87
C ALA A 19 -23.30 20.16 -25.15
N VAL A 20 -22.89 21.11 -25.98
CA VAL A 20 -21.46 21.35 -26.29
C VAL A 20 -20.70 21.81 -25.05
N ALA A 21 -21.29 22.67 -24.22
CA ALA A 21 -20.69 23.13 -22.97
C ALA A 21 -20.53 21.98 -21.96
N LEU A 22 -21.50 21.07 -21.84
CA LEU A 22 -21.40 19.90 -20.97
C LEU A 22 -20.32 18.92 -21.45
N VAL A 23 -20.26 18.63 -22.75
CA VAL A 23 -19.24 17.73 -23.33
C VAL A 23 -17.85 18.35 -23.22
N GLY A 24 -17.70 19.64 -23.56
CA GLY A 24 -16.46 20.38 -23.42
C GLY A 24 -16.02 20.49 -21.96
N PHE A 25 -16.96 20.76 -21.04
CA PHE A 25 -16.69 20.77 -19.60
C PHE A 25 -16.26 19.38 -19.13
N LEU A 26 -16.90 18.28 -19.55
CA LEU A 26 -16.46 16.93 -19.17
C LEU A 26 -15.08 16.58 -19.74
N ALA A 27 -14.80 16.97 -20.99
CA ALA A 27 -13.51 16.74 -21.62
C ALA A 27 -12.40 17.52 -20.89
N ILE A 28 -12.62 18.81 -20.62
CA ILE A 28 -11.69 19.65 -19.84
C ILE A 28 -11.60 19.12 -18.40
N ARG A 29 -12.72 18.78 -17.76
CA ARG A 29 -12.79 18.20 -16.41
C ARG A 29 -12.17 16.81 -16.33
N TRP A 30 -11.90 16.14 -17.45
CA TRP A 30 -11.21 14.86 -17.53
C TRP A 30 -9.73 15.05 -17.87
N PHE A 31 -9.40 15.91 -18.83
CA PHE A 31 -8.02 16.27 -19.22
C PHE A 31 -7.29 17.13 -18.19
N LEU A 32 -8.00 18.02 -17.49
CA LEU A 32 -7.49 18.86 -16.41
C LEU A 32 -7.88 18.28 -15.04
N ARG A 33 -8.23 16.98 -14.92
CA ARG A 33 -8.19 16.35 -13.59
C ARG A 33 -6.75 16.41 -13.13
N PRO A 34 -6.40 17.16 -12.08
CA PRO A 34 -5.17 16.89 -11.39
C PRO A 34 -5.28 15.44 -10.93
N THR A 35 -4.29 14.60 -11.26
CA THR A 35 -4.10 13.36 -10.51
C THR A 35 -4.26 13.72 -9.04
N PRO A 36 -5.21 13.14 -8.30
CA PRO A 36 -5.38 13.47 -6.90
C PRO A 36 -4.01 13.25 -6.24
N PRO A 37 -3.43 14.25 -5.55
CA PRO A 37 -2.28 13.97 -4.72
C PRO A 37 -2.77 12.94 -3.72
N THR A 38 -2.28 11.70 -3.88
CA THR A 38 -2.28 10.74 -2.80
C THR A 38 -1.65 11.46 -1.63
N SER A 39 -2.47 11.74 -0.62
CA SER A 39 -2.13 12.31 0.67
C SER A 39 -0.71 12.85 0.76
N ALA A 40 -0.54 14.15 0.50
CA ALA A 40 0.58 14.90 1.04
C ALA A 40 0.41 14.96 2.57
N ALA A 41 0.75 13.85 3.23
CA ALA A 41 1.01 13.76 4.65
C ALA A 41 2.47 13.32 4.77
N GLY A 42 3.31 14.24 5.24
CA GLY A 42 4.67 13.91 5.68
C GLY A 42 5.76 14.52 4.81
N ALA A 43 6.37 15.56 5.37
CA ALA A 43 7.67 16.05 4.99
C ALA A 43 8.69 14.92 4.76
N GLY A 44 9.49 15.04 3.70
CA GLY A 44 10.82 14.47 3.60
C GLY A 44 10.94 12.95 3.62
N SER A 45 10.52 12.25 2.56
CA SER A 45 11.10 10.94 2.23
C SER A 45 10.87 10.56 0.77
N SER A 46 11.81 10.91 -0.11
CA SER A 46 11.95 10.27 -1.43
C SER A 46 13.36 9.71 -1.64
N ARG A 47 13.97 9.27 -0.53
CA ARG A 47 14.99 8.22 -0.57
C ARG A 47 14.23 6.90 -0.74
N SER A 48 14.45 6.21 -1.85
CA SER A 48 13.86 4.91 -2.21
C SER A 48 12.34 4.90 -2.44
N SER A 49 11.96 4.90 -3.72
CA SER A 49 10.76 4.23 -4.20
C SER A 49 10.62 2.89 -3.48
N GLN A 50 9.64 2.78 -2.58
CA GLN A 50 9.42 1.59 -1.77
C GLN A 50 9.34 0.38 -2.70
N LEU A 51 10.39 -0.45 -2.70
CA LEU A 51 10.45 -1.68 -3.48
C LEU A 51 9.31 -2.56 -2.97
N ASP A 52 8.36 -2.85 -3.85
CA ASP A 52 7.22 -3.69 -3.51
C ASP A 52 7.69 -5.14 -3.31
N VAL A 53 7.88 -5.50 -2.04
CA VAL A 53 8.35 -6.82 -1.61
C VAL A 53 7.46 -7.93 -2.17
N SER A 54 6.16 -7.68 -2.31
CA SER A 54 5.19 -8.66 -2.84
C SER A 54 5.53 -9.09 -4.26
N LYS A 55 6.00 -8.14 -5.08
CA LYS A 55 6.40 -8.40 -6.47
C LYS A 55 7.68 -9.21 -6.56
N ILE A 56 8.63 -8.89 -5.69
CA ILE A 56 9.88 -9.65 -5.56
C ILE A 56 9.56 -11.09 -5.14
N ASP A 57 8.64 -11.26 -4.18
CA ASP A 57 8.24 -12.56 -3.69
C ASP A 57 7.57 -13.40 -4.79
N GLN A 58 6.67 -12.79 -5.57
CA GLN A 58 6.05 -13.43 -6.72
C GLN A 58 7.09 -13.93 -7.75
N VAL A 59 8.05 -13.08 -8.14
CA VAL A 59 9.11 -13.48 -9.08
C VAL A 59 9.99 -14.57 -8.47
N SER A 60 10.31 -14.47 -7.17
CA SER A 60 11.14 -15.47 -6.49
C SER A 60 10.44 -16.83 -6.33
N ALA A 61 9.11 -16.86 -6.27
CA ALA A 61 8.34 -18.10 -6.22
C ALA A 61 8.34 -18.82 -7.58
N MET A 62 8.35 -18.07 -8.69
CA MET A 62 8.46 -18.63 -10.05
C MET A 62 9.90 -19.03 -10.39
N PHE A 63 10.88 -18.28 -9.89
CA PHE A 63 12.31 -18.47 -10.17
C PHE A 63 13.11 -18.51 -8.87
N PRO A 64 13.04 -19.61 -8.10
CA PRO A 64 13.76 -19.74 -6.83
C PRO A 64 15.29 -19.71 -6.99
N GLN A 65 15.81 -20.00 -8.19
CA GLN A 65 17.22 -19.92 -8.53
C GLN A 65 17.74 -18.47 -8.70
N LEU A 66 16.86 -17.47 -8.79
CA LEU A 66 17.26 -16.08 -8.98
C LEU A 66 17.40 -15.36 -7.64
N ASP A 67 18.49 -14.62 -7.51
CA ASP A 67 18.73 -13.81 -6.32
C ASP A 67 17.64 -12.72 -6.19
N ARG A 68 17.00 -12.65 -5.03
CA ARG A 68 15.98 -11.64 -4.70
C ARG A 68 16.50 -10.21 -4.87
N ARG A 69 17.80 -10.00 -4.67
CA ARG A 69 18.44 -8.69 -4.88
C ARG A 69 18.54 -8.32 -6.36
N ALA A 70 18.85 -9.29 -7.23
CA ALA A 70 18.86 -9.10 -8.67
C ALA A 70 17.43 -8.84 -9.20
N ILE A 71 16.44 -9.56 -8.66
CA ILE A 71 15.02 -9.32 -8.95
C ILE A 71 14.62 -7.89 -8.54
N ALA A 72 14.98 -7.47 -7.33
CA ALA A 72 14.68 -6.12 -6.83
C ALA A 72 15.29 -5.03 -7.71
N TRP A 73 16.50 -5.27 -8.21
CA TRP A 73 17.22 -4.35 -9.08
C TRP A 73 16.59 -4.22 -10.47
N ASP A 74 16.23 -5.34 -11.09
CA ASP A 74 15.56 -5.34 -12.38
C ASP A 74 14.15 -4.74 -12.28
N LEU A 75 13.41 -5.05 -11.20
CA LEU A 75 12.12 -4.43 -10.93
C LEU A 75 12.24 -2.92 -10.72
N GLN A 76 13.29 -2.44 -10.04
CA GLN A 76 13.49 -1.00 -9.87
C GLN A 76 13.69 -0.29 -11.22
N ARG A 77 14.41 -0.91 -12.17
CA ARG A 77 14.68 -0.33 -13.48
C ARG A 77 13.50 -0.46 -14.45
N ASN A 78 12.74 -1.54 -14.35
CA ASN A 78 11.61 -1.83 -15.23
C ASN A 78 10.27 -1.30 -14.67
N GLY A 79 10.30 -0.32 -13.75
CA GLY A 79 9.10 0.35 -13.23
C GLY A 79 8.21 -0.53 -12.33
N HIS A 80 8.82 -1.47 -11.61
CA HIS A 80 8.16 -2.48 -10.78
C HIS A 80 7.18 -3.37 -11.57
N ASN A 81 7.49 -3.68 -12.83
CA ASN A 81 6.69 -4.57 -13.67
C ASN A 81 7.19 -6.02 -13.57
N VAL A 82 6.40 -6.88 -12.91
CA VAL A 82 6.70 -8.31 -12.74
C VAL A 82 6.73 -9.03 -14.09
N SER A 83 5.76 -8.76 -14.97
CA SER A 83 5.66 -9.40 -16.28
C SER A 83 6.87 -9.09 -17.16
N ALA A 84 7.35 -7.85 -17.15
CA ALA A 84 8.55 -7.49 -17.91
C ALA A 84 9.79 -8.26 -17.41
N THR A 85 9.90 -8.43 -16.10
CA THR A 85 10.97 -9.23 -15.48
C THR A 85 10.83 -10.71 -15.80
N THR A 86 9.62 -11.29 -15.75
CA THR A 86 9.40 -12.71 -16.07
C THR A 86 9.71 -13.01 -17.54
N GLU A 87 9.22 -12.18 -18.46
CA GLU A 87 9.46 -12.35 -19.90
C GLU A 87 10.96 -12.28 -20.22
N ARG A 88 11.71 -11.37 -19.57
CA ARG A 88 13.16 -11.26 -19.73
C ARG A 88 13.90 -12.51 -19.27
N VAL A 89 13.53 -13.03 -18.09
CA VAL A 89 14.11 -14.25 -17.54
C VAL A 89 13.81 -15.44 -18.46
N LEU A 90 12.59 -15.54 -18.98
CA LEU A 90 12.19 -16.60 -19.91
C LEU A 90 12.88 -16.48 -21.28
N ALA A 91 13.18 -15.26 -21.74
CA ALA A 91 13.93 -15.00 -22.97
C ALA A 91 15.43 -15.39 -22.87
N GLY A 92 15.87 -16.00 -21.77
CA GLY A 92 17.25 -16.46 -21.56
C GLY A 92 18.24 -15.34 -21.23
N ARG A 93 17.78 -14.09 -21.20
CA ARG A 93 18.56 -12.94 -20.74
C ARG A 93 18.37 -12.85 -19.23
N GLY A 94 19.24 -13.52 -18.47
CA GLY A 94 19.21 -13.48 -17.00
C GLY A 94 19.15 -12.06 -16.42
N LEU A 95 18.87 -11.96 -15.12
CA LEU A 95 18.80 -10.67 -14.42
C LEU A 95 20.17 -9.99 -14.38
N ASP A 96 20.19 -8.66 -14.54
CA ASP A 96 21.42 -7.87 -14.43
C ASP A 96 21.95 -7.87 -12.99
N GLN A 97 23.28 -7.96 -12.84
CA GLN A 97 23.90 -8.06 -11.52
C GLN A 97 23.81 -6.69 -10.81
N PRO A 98 23.18 -6.62 -9.63
CA PRO A 98 23.04 -5.37 -8.92
C PRO A 98 24.41 -4.85 -8.44
N PRO A 99 24.69 -3.54 -8.53
CA PRO A 99 25.92 -2.97 -8.02
C PRO A 99 26.03 -3.20 -6.50
N PRO A 100 27.24 -3.35 -5.94
CA PRO A 100 27.46 -3.65 -4.51
C PRO A 100 26.84 -2.61 -3.56
N SER A 101 26.61 -1.38 -4.02
CA SER A 101 25.93 -0.31 -3.29
C SER A 101 24.41 -0.49 -3.18
N PHE A 102 23.80 -1.33 -4.02
CA PHE A 102 22.37 -1.59 -3.97
C PHE A 102 22.04 -2.59 -2.87
N GLN A 103 21.67 -2.08 -1.69
CA GLN A 103 21.22 -2.86 -0.54
C GLN A 103 19.75 -2.53 -0.24
N PRO A 104 18.80 -3.13 -0.97
CA PRO A 104 17.39 -2.96 -0.67
C PRO A 104 17.08 -3.60 0.69
N ASN A 105 16.35 -2.90 1.54
CA ASN A 105 15.89 -3.44 2.82
C ASN A 105 14.76 -4.46 2.55
N LEU A 106 15.14 -5.69 2.21
CA LEU A 106 14.22 -6.79 1.96
C LEU A 106 14.06 -7.59 3.26
N PRO A 107 12.83 -7.85 3.73
CA PRO A 107 12.61 -8.76 4.84
C PRO A 107 13.12 -10.16 4.45
N ALA A 108 13.78 -10.83 5.40
CA ALA A 108 14.30 -12.18 5.19
C ALA A 108 13.17 -13.09 4.70
N ALA A 109 13.42 -13.84 3.61
CA ALA A 109 12.48 -14.80 3.10
C ALA A 109 12.14 -15.85 4.18
N PRO A 110 10.90 -16.36 4.27
CA PRO A 110 10.59 -17.49 5.13
C PRO A 110 11.27 -18.73 4.57
N SER A 111 12.50 -19.01 4.99
CA SER A 111 13.20 -20.23 4.61
C SER A 111 12.62 -21.41 5.38
N ALA A 112 12.15 -22.42 4.65
CA ALA A 112 12.17 -23.78 5.15
C ALA A 112 13.64 -24.17 5.39
N ALA A 113 13.93 -24.52 6.65
CA ALA A 113 15.14 -25.14 7.19
C ALA A 113 16.41 -25.21 6.31
N SER A 114 17.44 -24.42 6.66
CA SER A 114 18.87 -24.81 6.61
C SER A 114 19.73 -23.81 7.42
N SER A 115 20.34 -24.36 8.49
CA SER A 115 21.48 -23.97 9.35
C SER A 115 21.85 -22.49 9.66
N PRO A 116 22.24 -22.19 10.93
CA PRO A 116 22.60 -20.84 11.37
C PRO A 116 24.05 -20.51 11.05
N SER A 117 24.30 -19.55 10.16
CA SER A 117 25.58 -18.83 10.11
C SER A 117 25.45 -17.54 10.94
N THR A 118 26.10 -17.54 12.10
CA THR A 118 26.30 -16.37 12.95
C THR A 118 27.13 -15.32 12.22
N THR A 119 26.49 -14.22 11.83
CA THR A 119 27.19 -12.95 11.58
C THR A 119 26.55 -11.86 12.43
N SER A 120 27.31 -11.40 13.42
CA SER A 120 27.03 -10.25 14.27
C SER A 120 26.68 -9.02 13.42
N GLY A 121 25.39 -8.76 13.27
CA GLY A 121 24.84 -7.52 12.71
C GLY A 121 24.24 -6.71 13.85
N ASN A 122 24.88 -5.59 14.16
CA ASN A 122 24.51 -4.60 15.16
C ASN A 122 23.01 -4.24 15.12
N ARG A 123 22.21 -4.91 15.96
CA ARG A 123 20.83 -4.54 16.25
C ARG A 123 20.85 -3.15 16.88
N PRO A 124 20.27 -2.10 16.27
CA PRO A 124 19.94 -0.92 17.05
C PRO A 124 18.90 -1.40 18.07
N THR A 125 19.33 -1.52 19.32
CA THR A 125 18.43 -1.60 20.44
C THR A 125 17.60 -0.33 20.38
N SER A 126 16.36 -0.42 19.91
CA SER A 126 15.35 0.60 20.09
C SER A 126 15.04 0.67 21.58
N LYS A 127 15.97 1.25 22.34
CA LYS A 127 15.70 1.79 23.65
C LYS A 127 14.61 2.83 23.46
N THR A 128 13.56 2.69 24.26
CA THR A 128 12.48 3.65 24.47
C THR A 128 11.54 3.97 23.31
N SER A 129 10.53 3.12 23.14
CA SER A 129 9.17 3.60 22.88
C SER A 129 8.37 3.64 24.19
N GLN A 130 8.96 4.16 25.27
CA GLN A 130 8.30 4.40 26.56
C GLN A 130 7.65 5.80 26.63
N GLY A 131 7.03 6.26 25.55
CA GLY A 131 6.49 7.63 25.53
C GLY A 131 5.15 7.83 24.86
N GLN A 132 4.67 6.89 24.05
CA GLN A 132 3.35 7.02 23.44
C GLN A 132 2.62 5.69 23.45
N ASP A 133 1.68 5.59 24.38
CA ASP A 133 0.70 4.51 24.41
C ASP A 133 0.05 4.37 23.02
N LEU A 134 -0.02 3.14 22.52
CA LEU A 134 -0.68 2.84 21.26
C LEU A 134 -2.13 3.30 21.26
N ILE A 135 -2.76 3.34 22.43
CA ILE A 135 -4.10 3.89 22.63
C ILE A 135 -4.15 5.35 22.20
N SER A 136 -3.18 6.16 22.65
CA SER A 136 -3.07 7.58 22.33
C SER A 136 -2.72 7.81 20.86
N ARG A 137 -1.82 7.00 20.28
CA ARG A 137 -1.44 7.11 18.86
C ARG A 137 -2.61 6.84 17.91
N TYR A 138 -3.53 5.98 18.30
CA TYR A 138 -4.68 5.59 17.49
C TYR A 138 -6.00 6.21 17.94
N GLY A 139 -6.00 7.17 18.89
CA GLY A 139 -7.22 7.84 19.34
C GLY A 139 -8.21 6.92 20.09
N LEU A 140 -7.74 5.80 20.64
CA LEU A 140 -8.56 4.76 21.26
C LEU A 140 -8.96 5.05 22.70
N GLN A 141 -8.55 6.19 23.26
CA GLN A 141 -8.85 6.58 24.64
C GLN A 141 -10.36 6.54 24.95
N ASN A 142 -11.21 7.03 24.05
CA ASN A 142 -12.67 7.06 24.27
C ASN A 142 -13.30 5.66 24.35
N ARG A 143 -12.67 4.65 23.73
CA ARG A 143 -13.14 3.25 23.77
C ARG A 143 -12.64 2.50 25.00
N VAL A 144 -11.53 2.96 25.59
CA VAL A 144 -10.96 2.39 26.82
C VAL A 144 -11.61 2.96 28.08
N ASN A 145 -12.00 4.24 28.07
CA ASN A 145 -12.53 4.95 29.26
C ASN A 145 -14.03 4.74 29.54
N GLY A 146 -14.69 3.78 28.89
CA GLY A 146 -15.99 3.27 29.35
C GLY A 146 -17.23 4.10 28.98
N LYS A 147 -17.36 4.60 27.74
CA LYS A 147 -18.63 5.22 27.28
C LYS A 147 -18.99 5.02 25.80
N GLY A 148 -18.52 3.94 25.20
CA GLY A 148 -19.02 3.46 23.91
C GLY A 148 -19.49 2.03 24.08
N LYS A 149 -20.80 1.80 23.96
CA LYS A 149 -21.49 0.50 24.04
C LYS A 149 -20.58 -0.65 23.57
N GLU A 150 -20.40 -1.63 24.43
CA GLU A 150 -19.98 -2.97 24.03
C GLU A 150 -20.89 -3.43 22.90
N ALA A 151 -20.33 -3.50 21.69
CA ALA A 151 -20.89 -4.32 20.64
C ALA A 151 -20.38 -5.74 20.92
N GLU A 152 -21.16 -6.47 21.71
CA GLU A 152 -21.18 -7.93 21.72
C GLU A 152 -21.03 -8.44 20.28
N PRO A 153 -20.04 -9.30 19.99
CA PRO A 153 -19.72 -9.70 18.64
C PRO A 153 -20.79 -10.67 18.12
N SER A 154 -21.67 -10.20 17.23
CA SER A 154 -22.44 -11.13 16.40
C SER A 154 -21.47 -11.97 15.57
N GLU A 155 -21.57 -13.28 15.73
CA GLU A 155 -20.81 -14.34 15.03
C GLU A 155 -20.79 -14.17 13.49
N GLU A 156 -21.66 -13.33 12.93
CA GLU A 156 -21.77 -13.04 11.50
C GLU A 156 -20.65 -12.15 10.92
N LYS A 157 -19.94 -11.34 11.72
CA LYS A 157 -18.83 -10.50 11.19
C LYS A 157 -17.50 -11.25 11.00
N LYS A 158 -17.37 -12.48 11.50
CA LYS A 158 -16.19 -13.34 11.29
C LYS A 158 -16.04 -13.82 9.84
N ARG A 159 -17.07 -13.67 9.01
CA ARG A 159 -17.03 -14.00 7.57
C ARG A 159 -16.70 -12.80 6.69
N SER A 160 -15.89 -11.86 7.17
CA SER A 160 -15.47 -10.69 6.39
C SER A 160 -14.52 -11.11 5.26
N ALA A 161 -15.15 -11.56 4.17
CA ALA A 161 -14.58 -11.61 2.83
C ALA A 161 -13.91 -10.26 2.56
N TRP A 162 -12.67 -10.35 2.11
CA TRP A 162 -11.84 -9.23 1.69
C TRP A 162 -12.63 -8.35 0.70
N SER A 163 -13.19 -7.23 1.18
CA SER A 163 -14.08 -6.38 0.39
C SER A 163 -13.35 -5.86 -0.85
N ALA A 164 -13.98 -5.89 -2.01
CA ALA A 164 -13.37 -5.46 -3.28
C ALA A 164 -13.02 -3.96 -3.28
N ASP A 165 -13.72 -3.16 -2.46
CA ASP A 165 -13.46 -1.74 -2.29
C ASP A 165 -12.24 -1.45 -1.42
N LYS A 166 -11.30 -0.68 -1.99
CA LYS A 166 -10.03 -0.28 -1.32
C LYS A 166 -10.27 0.50 -0.02
N THR A 167 -11.29 1.36 0.02
CA THR A 167 -11.67 2.15 1.20
C THR A 167 -12.24 1.26 2.30
N ALA A 168 -13.24 0.44 1.97
CA ALA A 168 -13.86 -0.50 2.91
C ALA A 168 -12.84 -1.50 3.47
N ARG A 169 -11.87 -1.94 2.65
CA ARG A 169 -10.80 -2.82 3.12
C ARG A 169 -9.83 -2.11 4.05
N ALA A 170 -9.45 -0.87 3.73
CA ALA A 170 -8.57 -0.08 4.59
C ALA A 170 -9.22 0.15 5.96
N GLU A 171 -10.53 0.40 6.00
CA GLU A 171 -11.30 0.50 7.24
C GLU A 171 -11.39 -0.83 7.99
N GLY A 172 -11.70 -1.92 7.31
CA GLY A 172 -11.72 -3.26 7.93
C GLY A 172 -10.38 -3.66 8.55
N LEU A 173 -9.25 -3.35 7.89
CA LEU A 173 -7.92 -3.59 8.44
C LEU A 173 -7.60 -2.68 9.64
N LYS A 174 -8.10 -1.45 9.67
CA LYS A 174 -7.98 -0.58 10.84
C LYS A 174 -8.76 -1.16 12.02
N SER A 175 -10.04 -1.52 11.81
CA SER A 175 -10.88 -2.12 12.85
C SER A 175 -10.26 -3.39 13.46
N ARG A 176 -9.73 -4.30 12.61
CA ARG A 176 -9.04 -5.52 13.09
C ARG A 176 -7.79 -5.22 13.92
N ARG A 177 -7.03 -4.17 13.57
CA ARG A 177 -5.86 -3.73 14.36
C ARG A 177 -6.28 -3.16 15.71
N GLU A 178 -7.34 -2.36 15.74
CA GLU A 178 -7.88 -1.80 16.98
C GLU A 178 -8.37 -2.90 17.93
N GLU A 179 -9.08 -3.90 17.40
CA GLU A 179 -9.52 -5.09 18.15
C GLU A 179 -8.33 -5.88 18.70
N MET A 180 -7.29 -6.07 17.90
CA MET A 180 -6.07 -6.76 18.34
C MET A 180 -5.36 -6.00 19.47
N ILE A 181 -5.31 -4.67 19.40
CA ILE A 181 -4.69 -3.85 20.46
C ILE A 181 -5.47 -3.98 21.77
N LEU A 182 -6.81 -3.96 21.70
CA LEU A 182 -7.65 -4.10 22.89
C LEU A 182 -7.54 -5.49 23.52
N THR A 183 -7.57 -6.54 22.71
CA THR A 183 -7.40 -7.93 23.19
C THR A 183 -6.01 -8.19 23.76
N ALA A 184 -4.95 -7.66 23.13
CA ALA A 184 -3.60 -7.75 23.65
C ALA A 184 -3.47 -7.07 25.03
N ARG A 185 -4.09 -5.89 25.22
CA ARG A 185 -4.10 -5.21 26.52
C ARG A 185 -4.83 -6.01 27.59
N ARG A 186 -6.00 -6.57 27.26
CA ARG A 186 -6.74 -7.44 28.19
C ARG A 186 -5.90 -8.64 28.62
N LYS A 187 -5.28 -9.33 27.65
CA LYS A 187 -4.40 -10.48 27.89
C LYS A 187 -3.14 -10.14 28.69
N MET A 188 -2.58 -8.94 28.51
CA MET A 188 -1.44 -8.46 29.31
C MET A 188 -1.84 -8.24 30.77
N LEU A 189 -2.99 -7.59 31.02
CA LEU A 189 -3.49 -7.35 32.37
C LEU A 189 -3.87 -8.64 33.11
N GLU A 190 -4.37 -9.65 32.40
CA GLU A 190 -4.61 -11.00 32.97
C GLU A 190 -3.29 -11.65 33.39
N LYS A 191 -2.30 -11.67 32.48
CA LYS A 191 -0.97 -12.22 32.79
C LYS A 191 -0.27 -11.49 33.93
N GLU A 192 -0.37 -10.17 33.99
CA GLU A 192 0.22 -9.38 35.09
C GLU A 192 -0.41 -9.74 36.44
N ARG A 193 -1.71 -10.03 36.47
CA ARG A 193 -2.39 -10.52 37.68
C ARG A 193 -1.94 -11.94 38.06
N ASP A 194 -1.82 -12.84 37.08
CA ASP A 194 -1.38 -14.22 37.31
C ASP A 194 0.08 -14.30 37.78
N THR A 195 0.94 -13.38 37.32
CA THR A 195 2.34 -13.30 37.77
C THR A 195 2.54 -12.61 39.13
N ALA A 196 1.50 -11.94 39.63
CA ALA A 196 1.52 -11.24 40.92
C ALA A 196 0.89 -12.06 42.06
N GLN A 197 0.34 -13.24 41.76
CA GLN A 197 -0.01 -14.29 42.73
C GLN A 197 1.13 -15.32 42.84
#